data_AF-A0A1V6G636-F1
#
_entry.id   AF-A0A1V6G636-F1
#
_cell.length_a   1.000
_cell.length_b   1.000
_cell.length_c   1.000
_cell.angle_alpha   90.00
_cell.angle_beta   90.00
_cell.angle_gamma   90.00
#
_symmetry.space_group_name_H-M   'P 1'
#
loop_
_entity.id
_entity.type
_entity.pdbx_description
1 polymer ?
#
loop_
_entity_poly.entity_id
_entity_poly.type
_entity_poly.pdbx_seq_one_letter_code
_entity_poly.pdbx_strand_id
1 'polypeptide(L)'
;MRSAGLALGGGLHNAVVVDGERVLNPEGLRFPDEFVRHKVLDLLGDLWTLQAPLNAGIRAYRANHTLHIRLARFIFERMQG
;
A
#
# COMPACT_ATOMS: atom_id res chain seq x y z
N MET A 1 6.34 -4.59 16.14
CA MET A 1 6.89 -3.42 15.42
C MET A 1 7.58 -2.46 16.36
N ARG A 2 6.88 -1.88 17.35
CA ARG A 2 7.50 -0.93 18.31
C ARG A 2 8.66 -1.53 19.12
N SER A 3 8.53 -2.77 19.61
CA SER A 3 9.62 -3.49 20.28
C SER A 3 10.84 -3.75 19.38
N ALA A 4 10.66 -3.69 18.06
CA ALA A 4 11.73 -3.79 17.06
C ALA A 4 12.19 -2.42 16.54
N GLY A 5 11.80 -1.31 17.19
CA GLY A 5 12.17 0.05 16.79
C GLY A 5 11.40 0.61 15.58
N LEU A 6 10.33 -0.05 15.12
CA LEU A 6 9.54 0.35 13.95
C LEU A 6 8.19 0.95 14.34
N ALA A 7 7.61 1.77 13.46
CA ALA A 7 6.29 2.41 13.63
C ALA A 7 6.15 3.21 14.94
N LEU A 8 7.23 3.85 15.38
CA LEU A 8 7.27 4.62 16.64
C LEU A 8 6.33 5.84 16.62
N GLY A 9 6.11 6.44 15.44
CA GLY A 9 5.16 7.54 15.25
C GLY A 9 3.71 7.10 14.97
N GLY A 10 3.43 5.80 14.84
CA GLY A 10 2.09 5.32 14.50
C GLY A 10 1.11 5.48 15.66
N GLY A 11 -0.09 6.00 15.41
CA GLY A 11 -1.16 6.16 16.39
C GLY A 11 -2.53 6.39 15.74
N LEU A 12 -3.60 6.45 16.55
CA LEU A 12 -4.98 6.58 16.06
C LEU A 12 -5.20 7.79 15.15
N HIS A 13 -4.44 8.87 15.32
CA HIS A 13 -4.57 10.08 14.50
C HIS A 13 -3.99 9.95 13.08
N ASN A 14 -3.19 8.92 12.79
CA ASN A 14 -2.49 8.77 11.51
C ASN A 14 -2.57 7.37 10.88
N ALA A 15 -3.14 6.41 11.60
CA ALA A 15 -3.34 5.05 11.13
C ALA A 15 -4.70 4.53 11.55
N VAL A 16 -5.30 3.71 10.70
CA VAL A 16 -6.41 2.84 11.09
C VAL A 16 -5.85 1.71 11.95
N VAL A 17 -6.23 1.66 13.21
CA VAL A 17 -5.78 0.64 14.17
C VAL A 17 -6.91 -0.36 14.41
N VAL A 18 -6.57 -1.65 14.34
CA VAL A 18 -7.54 -2.75 14.41
C VAL A 18 -7.15 -3.70 15.55
N ASP A 19 -8.15 -4.15 16.32
CA ASP A 19 -8.03 -5.23 17.30
C ASP A 19 -9.06 -6.32 16.98
N GLY A 20 -8.58 -7.44 16.42
CA GLY A 20 -9.44 -8.49 15.87
C GLY A 20 -10.31 -7.95 14.72
N GLU A 21 -11.61 -7.94 14.92
CA GLU A 21 -12.60 -7.40 13.96
C GLU A 21 -13.01 -5.95 14.26
N ARG A 22 -12.46 -5.34 15.32
CA ARG A 22 -12.85 -3.99 15.76
C ARG A 22 -11.87 -2.94 15.25
N VAL A 23 -12.40 -1.90 14.64
CA VAL A 23 -11.66 -0.65 14.37
C VAL A 23 -11.64 0.18 15.65
N LEU A 24 -10.45 0.56 16.11
CA LEU A 24 -10.26 1.30 17.36
C LEU A 24 -10.36 2.82 17.20
N ASN A 25 -10.31 3.31 15.96
CA ASN A 25 -10.49 4.72 15.62
C ASN A 25 -11.90 5.18 16.03
N PRO A 26 -12.06 6.22 16.88
CA PRO A 26 -13.37 6.72 17.29
C PRO A 26 -14.26 7.16 16.12
N GLU A 27 -13.65 7.68 15.07
CA GLU A 27 -14.29 8.10 13.81
C GLU A 27 -14.64 6.93 12.89
N GLY A 28 -14.19 5.71 13.21
CA GLY A 28 -14.33 4.54 12.37
C GLY A 28 -13.48 4.61 11.10
N LEU A 29 -13.99 4.02 10.02
CA LEU A 29 -13.35 4.09 8.70
C LEU A 29 -13.91 5.28 7.90
N ARG A 30 -13.06 5.87 7.06
CA ARG A 30 -13.45 6.90 6.10
C ARG A 30 -14.28 6.31 4.95
N PHE A 31 -13.98 5.05 4.61
CA PHE A 31 -14.70 4.28 3.59
C PHE A 31 -14.93 2.84 4.09
N PRO A 32 -16.06 2.20 3.77
CA PRO A 32 -16.32 0.81 4.15
C PRO A 32 -15.22 -0.17 3.68
N ASP A 33 -14.54 0.17 2.58
CA ASP A 33 -13.49 -0.59 1.90
C ASP A 33 -12.10 0.08 2.02
N GLU A 34 -11.88 0.92 3.05
CA GLU A 34 -10.65 1.72 3.21
C GLU A 34 -9.35 0.89 3.16
N PHE A 35 -9.36 -0.32 3.72
CA PHE A 35 -8.19 -1.22 3.71
C PHE A 35 -7.73 -1.57 2.29
N VAL A 36 -8.66 -1.90 1.38
CA VAL A 36 -8.30 -2.23 0.00
C VAL A 36 -7.94 -0.99 -0.80
N ARG A 37 -8.60 0.15 -0.54
CA ARG A 37 -8.21 1.43 -1.14
C ARG A 37 -6.79 1.83 -0.78
N HIS A 38 -6.38 1.62 0.47
CA HIS A 38 -5.00 1.86 0.89
C HIS A 38 -4.01 0.94 0.16
N LYS A 39 -4.37 -0.33 -0.09
CA LYS A 39 -3.53 -1.23 -0.89
C LYS A 39 -3.40 -0.83 -2.36
N VAL A 40 -4.47 -0.25 -2.93
CA VAL A 40 -4.38 0.37 -4.26
C VAL A 40 -3.48 1.60 -4.23
N LEU A 41 -3.57 2.43 -3.18
CA LEU A 41 -2.69 3.58 -3.00
C LEU A 41 -1.22 3.17 -2.86
N ASP A 42 -0.93 2.12 -2.09
CA ASP A 42 0.41 1.51 -1.98
C ASP A 42 0.95 1.11 -3.35
N LEU A 43 0.15 0.39 -4.14
CA LEU A 43 0.51 -0.04 -5.50
C LEU A 43 0.82 1.15 -6.42
N LEU A 44 0.00 2.21 -6.38
CA LEU A 44 0.23 3.42 -7.17
C LEU A 44 1.55 4.10 -6.76
N GLY A 45 1.82 4.20 -5.45
CA GLY A 45 3.06 4.76 -4.94
C GLY A 45 4.30 3.94 -5.34
N ASP A 46 4.23 2.62 -5.24
CA ASP A 46 5.33 1.73 -5.63
C ASP A 46 5.59 1.77 -7.15
N LEU A 47 4.55 1.87 -7.98
CA LEU A 47 4.72 1.98 -9.44
C LEU A 47 5.21 3.37 -9.86
N TRP A 48 4.94 4.41 -9.07
CA TRP A 48 5.43 5.76 -9.32
C TRP A 48 6.97 5.83 -9.35
N THR A 49 7.66 4.87 -8.72
CA THR A 49 9.12 4.78 -8.77
C THR A 49 9.66 4.48 -10.18
N LEU A 50 8.81 4.09 -11.13
CA LEU A 50 9.17 3.98 -12.55
C LEU A 50 9.50 5.33 -13.20
N GLN A 51 9.06 6.44 -12.58
CA GLN A 51 9.23 7.81 -13.08
C GLN A 51 8.72 8.02 -14.53
N ALA A 52 7.76 7.21 -14.95
CA ALA A 52 7.14 7.28 -16.27
C ALA A 52 5.63 7.05 -16.16
N PRO A 53 4.81 7.71 -17.00
CA PRO A 53 3.38 7.44 -17.05
C PRO A 53 3.14 6.00 -17.53
N LEU A 54 2.35 5.25 -16.76
CA LEU A 54 2.00 3.88 -17.09
C LEU A 54 0.53 3.81 -17.54
N ASN A 55 0.32 3.47 -18.81
CA ASN A 55 -1.01 3.11 -19.31
C ASN A 55 -1.15 1.58 -19.31
N ALA A 56 -1.70 1.02 -18.24
CA ALA A 56 -1.82 -0.42 -18.07
C ALA A 56 -3.06 -0.82 -17.25
N GLY A 57 -3.61 -2.00 -17.57
CA GLY A 57 -4.57 -2.68 -16.71
C GLY A 57 -3.83 -3.57 -15.71
N ILE A 58 -4.00 -3.32 -14.40
CA ILE A 58 -3.31 -4.06 -13.34
C ILE A 58 -4.32 -4.85 -12.52
N ARG A 59 -4.05 -6.14 -12.33
CA ARG A 59 -4.80 -7.02 -11.42
C ARG A 59 -3.84 -7.51 -10.34
N ALA A 60 -4.16 -7.22 -9.09
CA ALA A 60 -3.36 -7.58 -7.94
C ALA A 60 -4.20 -8.41 -6.97
N TYR A 61 -3.71 -9.59 -6.58
CA TYR A 61 -4.37 -10.46 -5.61
C TYR A 61 -3.48 -10.64 -4.38
N ARG A 62 -3.94 -10.14 -3.22
CA ARG A 62 -3.20 -10.16 -1.95
C ARG A 62 -1.75 -9.64 -2.11
N ALA A 63 -1.57 -8.62 -2.94
CA ALA A 63 -0.26 -8.09 -3.26
C ALA A 63 0.29 -7.22 -2.11
N ASN A 64 1.61 -7.10 -2.07
CA ASN A 64 2.36 -6.28 -1.11
C ASN A 64 3.47 -5.52 -1.84
N HIS A 65 4.17 -4.63 -1.14
CA HIS A 65 5.26 -3.83 -1.71
C HIS A 65 6.32 -4.69 -2.41
N THR A 66 6.66 -5.87 -1.89
CA THR A 66 7.62 -6.77 -2.56
C THR A 66 7.14 -7.21 -3.94
N LEU A 67 5.86 -7.54 -4.09
CA LEU A 67 5.28 -7.88 -5.39
C LEU A 67 5.18 -6.67 -6.31
N HIS A 68 4.83 -5.50 -5.78
CA HIS A 68 4.75 -4.26 -6.56
C HIS A 68 6.13 -3.86 -7.11
N ILE A 69 7.17 -3.90 -6.28
CA ILE A 69 8.56 -3.61 -6.67
C ILE A 69 9.06 -4.60 -7.73
N ARG A 70 8.72 -5.89 -7.60
CA ARG A 70 9.05 -6.90 -8.62
C ARG A 70 8.39 -6.60 -9.96
N LEU A 71 7.12 -6.19 -9.95
CA LEU A 71 6.41 -5.76 -11.15
C LEU A 71 7.05 -4.50 -11.76
N ALA A 72 7.35 -3.50 -10.93
CA ALA A 72 8.01 -2.26 -11.39
C ALA A 72 9.35 -2.56 -12.07
N ARG A 73 10.23 -3.38 -11.45
CA ARG A 73 11.50 -3.78 -12.07
C ARG A 73 11.29 -4.49 -13.41
N PHE A 74 10.35 -5.44 -13.48
CA PHE A 74 10.02 -6.17 -14.70
C PHE A 74 9.55 -5.26 -15.84
N ILE A 75 8.77 -4.22 -15.53
CA ILE A 75 8.32 -3.22 -16.50
C ILE A 75 9.51 -2.37 -16.94
N PHE A 76 10.30 -1.86 -15.98
CA PHE A 76 11.46 -1.01 -16.24
C PHE A 76 12.45 -1.69 -17.20
N GLU A 77 12.79 -2.95 -16.97
CA GLU A 77 13.67 -3.74 -17.84
C GLU A 77 13.16 -3.83 -19.29
N ARG A 78 11.84 -3.86 -19.50
CA ARG A 78 11.22 -3.90 -20.83
C ARG A 78 11.09 -2.54 -21.49
N MET A 79 11.16 -1.46 -20.73
CA MET A 79 11.16 -0.10 -21.29
C MET A 79 12.53 0.29 -21.87
N GLN A 80 13.60 -0.40 -21.49
CA GLN A 80 14.97 -0.11 -21.93
C GLN A 80 15.44 -0.94 -23.14
N GLY A 81 14.65 -1.92 -23.57
CA GLY A 81 14.92 -2.74 -24.77
C GLY A 81 14.06 -2.29 -25.94
#